data_AF-A0A9J6QNC6-F1
#
_entry.id   AF-A0A9J6QNC6-F1
#
_cell.length_a   1.000
_cell.length_b   1.000
_cell.length_c   1.000
_cell.angle_alpha   90.00
_cell.angle_beta   90.00
_cell.angle_gamma   90.00
#
_symmetry.space_group_name_H-M   'P 1'
#
loop_
_entity.id
_entity.type
_entity.pdbx_description
1 polymer ?
#
loop_
_entity_poly.entity_id
_entity_poly.type
_entity_poly.pdbx_seq_one_letter_code
_entity_poly.pdbx_strand_id
1 'polypeptide(L)'
;MNQEQEKRQLQEALKVYFLDGDHGLEPVYERLCAIEKNAIEEAYLEEDFYPYFAARTAVCKELLGNTPIYELFPEEDFRGTFEDDRCDDMAWRERYYFTKPVPGMPGTWEVDRQGALYQAYRQILYQKTIMRICEKYPQELLRELSQDERNRLEELMRKVEEKEQEPQPDFASFQKEKVSGNFETTTEKSAVRSKEESEV
;
A
#
# COMPACT_ATOMS: atom_id res chain seq x y z
N MET A 1 -10.60 4.69 27.13
CA MET A 1 -10.32 4.54 25.69
C MET A 1 -10.50 3.06 25.34
N ASN A 2 -10.96 2.72 24.14
CA ASN A 2 -11.23 1.32 23.78
C ASN A 2 -9.94 0.69 23.23
N GLN A 3 -9.52 -0.48 23.73
CA GLN A 3 -8.31 -1.18 23.25
C GLN A 3 -8.31 -1.41 21.73
N GLU A 4 -9.50 -1.61 21.13
CA GLU A 4 -9.62 -1.75 19.69
C GLU A 4 -9.38 -0.43 18.93
N GLN A 5 -9.73 0.71 19.54
CA GLN A 5 -9.46 2.04 18.97
C GLN A 5 -7.98 2.38 19.08
N GLU A 6 -7.35 2.14 20.23
CA GLU A 6 -5.91 2.32 20.44
C GLU A 6 -5.10 1.49 19.42
N LYS A 7 -5.51 0.24 19.17
CA LYS A 7 -4.89 -0.62 18.16
C LYS A 7 -5.02 -0.03 16.75
N ARG A 8 -6.19 0.47 16.36
CA ARG A 8 -6.41 1.10 15.03
C ARG A 8 -5.59 2.37 14.86
N GLN A 9 -5.55 3.23 15.88
CA GLN A 9 -4.75 4.46 15.88
C GLN A 9 -3.25 4.16 15.76
N LEU A 10 -2.75 3.14 16.47
CA LEU A 10 -1.36 2.67 16.34
C LEU A 10 -1.08 2.14 14.93
N GLN A 11 -1.95 1.27 14.38
CA GLN A 11 -1.82 0.75 13.02
C GLN A 11 -1.75 1.87 11.97
N GLU A 12 -2.62 2.88 12.08
CA GLU A 12 -2.67 3.98 11.11
C GLU A 12 -1.49 4.95 11.26
N ALA A 13 -1.09 5.25 12.50
CA ALA A 13 0.12 6.04 12.77
C ALA A 13 1.38 5.34 12.25
N LEU A 14 1.48 4.00 12.37
CA LEU A 14 2.59 3.22 11.81
C LEU A 14 2.61 3.28 10.28
N LYS A 15 1.45 3.19 9.61
CA LYS A 15 1.38 3.35 8.15
C LYS A 15 1.87 4.72 7.72
N VAL A 16 1.40 5.80 8.35
CA VAL A 16 1.85 7.18 8.06
C VAL A 16 3.36 7.30 8.30
N TYR A 17 3.85 6.83 9.45
CA TYR A 17 5.25 6.88 9.82
C TYR A 17 6.19 6.20 8.80
N PHE A 18 5.80 5.02 8.31
CA PHE A 18 6.63 4.24 7.37
C PHE A 18 6.43 4.62 5.89
N LEU A 19 5.28 5.21 5.51
CA LEU A 19 5.02 5.60 4.12
C LEU A 19 5.46 7.05 3.80
N ASP A 20 5.37 7.98 4.75
CA ASP A 20 5.70 9.40 4.55
C ASP A 20 7.16 9.74 4.96
N GLY A 21 7.99 8.73 5.25
CA GLY A 21 9.37 8.93 5.71
C GLY A 21 10.39 9.23 4.59
N ASP A 22 11.38 10.08 4.91
CA ASP A 22 12.44 10.54 3.98
C ASP A 22 13.33 9.41 3.38
N HIS A 23 13.27 8.19 3.92
CA HIS A 23 14.17 7.09 3.58
C HIS A 23 13.82 6.35 2.29
N GLY A 24 12.68 6.66 1.67
CA GLY A 24 12.17 5.97 0.49
C GLY A 24 11.60 4.57 0.81
N LEU A 25 10.76 4.05 -0.09
CA LEU A 25 9.98 2.84 0.18
C LEU A 25 10.83 1.55 0.27
N GLU A 26 11.93 1.44 -0.48
CA GLU A 26 12.74 0.20 -0.52
C GLU A 26 13.43 -0.12 0.81
N PRO A 27 14.22 0.78 1.45
CA PRO A 27 14.85 0.48 2.73
C PRO A 27 13.83 0.26 3.87
N VAL A 28 12.70 0.95 3.83
CA VAL A 28 11.60 0.75 4.80
C VAL A 28 10.98 -0.64 4.62
N TYR A 29 10.66 -1.01 3.38
CA TYR A 29 10.13 -2.33 3.05
C TYR A 29 11.08 -3.46 3.48
N GLU A 30 12.39 -3.33 3.24
CA GLU A 30 13.39 -4.32 3.65
C GLU A 30 13.45 -4.46 5.18
N ARG A 31 13.47 -3.34 5.92
CA ARG A 31 13.39 -3.34 7.39
C ARG A 31 12.12 -4.03 7.88
N LEU A 32 10.96 -3.70 7.31
CA LEU A 32 9.68 -4.27 7.75
C LEU A 32 9.58 -5.76 7.43
N CYS A 33 10.09 -6.20 6.27
CA CYS A 33 10.18 -7.61 5.93
C CYS A 33 11.06 -8.39 6.94
N ALA A 34 12.20 -7.83 7.35
CA ALA A 34 13.04 -8.45 8.38
C ALA A 34 12.31 -8.57 9.74
N ILE A 35 11.51 -7.56 10.11
CA ILE A 35 10.69 -7.61 11.34
C ILE A 35 9.58 -8.66 11.23
N GLU A 36 8.86 -8.74 10.10
CA GLU A 36 7.87 -9.82 9.87
C GLU A 36 8.53 -11.20 9.99
N LYS A 37 9.71 -11.39 9.40
CA LYS A 37 10.46 -12.64 9.50
C LYS A 37 10.73 -13.01 10.96
N ASN A 38 11.32 -12.09 11.73
CA ASN A 38 11.65 -12.34 13.14
C ASN A 38 10.39 -12.61 13.98
N ALA A 39 9.28 -11.89 13.72
CA ALA A 39 8.01 -12.10 14.41
C ALA A 39 7.39 -13.49 14.11
N ILE A 40 7.56 -14.01 12.91
CA ILE A 40 7.16 -15.38 12.55
C ILE A 40 8.10 -16.39 13.25
N GLU A 41 9.42 -16.19 13.21
CA GLU A 41 10.39 -17.09 13.86
C GLU A 41 10.24 -17.12 15.40
N GLU A 42 9.88 -16.02 16.06
CA GLU A 42 9.55 -15.99 17.49
C GLU A 42 8.22 -16.68 17.83
N ALA A 43 7.22 -16.64 16.94
CA ALA A 43 5.90 -17.22 17.16
C ALA A 43 5.87 -18.74 16.93
N TYR A 44 6.74 -19.26 16.05
CA TYR A 44 6.81 -20.67 15.68
C TYR A 44 8.18 -21.25 16.06
N LEU A 45 8.35 -21.51 17.36
CA LEU A 45 9.57 -22.08 17.94
C LEU A 45 9.84 -23.55 17.54
N GLU A 46 8.86 -24.24 16.95
CA GLU A 46 8.94 -25.64 16.53
C GLU A 46 8.29 -25.82 15.13
N GLU A 47 8.94 -26.61 14.27
CA GLU A 47 8.51 -27.14 12.95
C GLU A 47 8.58 -26.22 11.70
N ASP A 48 9.73 -26.29 11.01
CA ASP A 48 9.94 -26.62 9.57
C ASP A 48 9.10 -26.03 8.41
N PHE A 49 8.10 -25.17 8.61
CA PHE A 49 7.26 -24.73 7.47
C PHE A 49 6.61 -23.35 7.58
N TYR A 50 7.28 -22.28 7.10
CA TYR A 50 6.60 -21.03 6.77
C TYR A 50 7.26 -20.28 5.59
N PRO A 51 6.49 -19.67 4.67
CA PRO A 51 7.04 -18.73 3.71
C PRO A 51 7.60 -17.52 4.45
N TYR A 52 8.94 -17.41 4.45
CA TYR A 52 9.62 -16.17 4.82
C TYR A 52 8.96 -15.00 4.09
N PHE A 53 8.57 -13.96 4.83
CA PHE A 53 7.85 -12.79 4.33
C PHE A 53 6.43 -13.12 3.80
N ALA A 54 5.55 -13.54 4.70
CA ALA A 54 4.16 -13.89 4.38
C ALA A 54 3.36 -12.73 3.77
N ALA A 55 3.50 -11.50 4.28
CA ALA A 55 2.81 -10.33 3.75
C ALA A 55 3.28 -10.02 2.31
N ARG A 56 4.61 -10.03 2.09
CA ARG A 56 5.24 -9.85 0.78
C ARG A 56 4.73 -10.85 -0.25
N THR A 57 4.75 -12.14 0.11
CA THR A 57 4.30 -13.25 -0.76
C THR A 57 2.82 -13.11 -1.13
N ALA A 58 1.96 -12.73 -0.18
CA ALA A 58 0.55 -12.45 -0.45
C ALA A 58 0.34 -11.26 -1.40
N VAL A 59 1.09 -10.16 -1.24
CA VAL A 59 1.00 -9.00 -2.15
C VAL A 59 1.50 -9.37 -3.55
N CYS A 60 2.59 -10.11 -3.67
CA CYS A 60 3.11 -10.57 -4.96
C CYS A 60 2.08 -11.41 -5.72
N LYS A 61 1.39 -12.34 -5.03
CA LYS A 61 0.31 -13.17 -5.59
C LYS A 61 -0.93 -12.38 -6.03
N GLU A 62 -1.19 -11.22 -5.43
CA GLU A 62 -2.25 -10.31 -5.90
C GLU A 62 -1.85 -9.50 -7.13
N LEU A 63 -0.59 -9.08 -7.23
CA LEU A 63 -0.11 -8.24 -8.31
C LEU A 63 0.23 -9.05 -9.57
N LEU A 64 0.75 -10.27 -9.40
CA LEU A 64 1.24 -11.15 -10.46
C LEU A 64 0.42 -12.44 -10.61
N GLY A 65 -0.72 -12.54 -9.91
CA GLY A 65 -1.59 -13.71 -9.93
C GLY A 65 -1.14 -14.86 -9.05
N ASN A 66 -2.09 -15.71 -8.66
CA ASN A 66 -1.91 -16.81 -7.70
C ASN A 66 -1.68 -18.20 -8.34
N THR A 67 -1.33 -18.24 -9.63
CA THR A 67 -0.95 -19.50 -10.31
C THR A 67 0.22 -20.17 -9.58
N PRO A 68 0.20 -21.47 -9.31
CA PRO A 68 1.33 -22.16 -8.69
C PRO A 68 2.62 -22.02 -9.51
N ILE A 69 3.78 -21.88 -8.86
CA ILE A 69 5.04 -21.62 -9.57
C ILE A 69 5.48 -22.77 -10.48
N TYR A 70 5.10 -24.02 -10.16
CA TYR A 70 5.30 -25.18 -11.03
C TYR A 70 4.49 -25.13 -12.34
N GLU A 71 3.31 -24.49 -12.34
CA GLU A 71 2.54 -24.27 -13.58
C GLU A 71 3.13 -23.12 -14.43
N LEU A 72 3.86 -22.20 -13.80
CA LEU A 72 4.58 -21.10 -14.48
C LEU A 72 5.90 -21.57 -15.11
N PHE A 73 6.54 -22.59 -14.53
CA PHE A 73 7.81 -23.16 -14.99
C PHE A 73 7.79 -24.71 -14.98
N PRO A 74 6.99 -25.36 -15.84
CA PRO A 74 6.90 -26.83 -15.87
C PRO A 74 8.25 -27.50 -16.19
N GLU A 75 9.17 -26.81 -16.85
CA GLU A 75 10.53 -27.29 -17.13
C GLU A 75 11.47 -27.25 -15.91
N GLU A 76 11.19 -26.41 -14.91
CA GLU A 76 11.91 -26.38 -13.63
C GLU A 76 11.26 -27.32 -12.61
N ASP A 77 9.93 -27.47 -12.65
CA ASP A 77 9.20 -28.50 -11.91
C ASP A 77 9.71 -29.91 -12.25
N PHE A 78 9.85 -30.23 -13.54
CA PHE A 78 10.43 -31.49 -14.00
C PHE A 78 11.88 -31.75 -13.53
N ARG A 79 12.60 -30.70 -13.07
CA ARG A 79 13.96 -30.82 -12.52
C ARG A 79 14.00 -30.98 -11.00
N GLY A 80 12.84 -30.97 -10.33
CA GLY A 80 12.74 -30.93 -8.88
C GLY A 80 13.06 -29.56 -8.27
N THR A 81 13.10 -28.48 -9.06
CA THR A 81 13.47 -27.14 -8.58
C THR A 81 12.50 -26.59 -7.51
N PHE A 82 11.28 -27.13 -7.44
CA PHE A 82 10.24 -26.77 -6.47
C PHE A 82 10.04 -27.80 -5.35
N GLU A 83 10.88 -28.84 -5.27
CA GLU A 83 10.83 -29.86 -4.20
C GLU A 83 11.56 -29.41 -2.91
N ASP A 84 12.30 -28.30 -2.93
CA ASP A 84 12.90 -27.67 -1.75
C ASP A 84 11.94 -26.63 -1.15
N ASP A 85 11.50 -26.84 0.09
CA ASP A 85 10.57 -25.98 0.82
C ASP A 85 11.07 -24.52 0.99
N ARG A 86 12.35 -24.25 0.71
CA ARG A 86 12.97 -22.91 0.75
C ARG A 86 12.77 -22.13 -0.56
N CYS A 87 11.91 -22.59 -1.46
CA CYS A 87 11.66 -21.93 -2.73
C CYS A 87 10.97 -20.55 -2.56
N ASP A 88 11.66 -19.47 -2.96
CA ASP A 88 11.09 -18.12 -2.93
C ASP A 88 10.09 -17.91 -4.09
N ASP A 89 8.82 -18.19 -3.81
CA ASP A 89 7.67 -18.00 -4.72
C ASP A 89 7.69 -16.62 -5.39
N MET A 90 8.02 -15.55 -4.64
CA MET A 90 8.08 -14.18 -5.17
C MET A 90 9.19 -14.05 -6.22
N ALA A 91 10.39 -14.55 -5.94
CA ALA A 91 11.53 -14.45 -6.86
C ALA A 91 11.26 -15.19 -8.17
N TRP A 92 10.60 -16.36 -8.12
CA TRP A 92 10.17 -17.10 -9.31
C TRP A 92 9.04 -16.39 -10.07
N ARG A 93 8.06 -15.82 -9.36
CA ARG A 93 6.97 -15.07 -9.97
C ARG A 93 7.46 -13.80 -10.66
N GLU A 94 8.37 -13.05 -10.03
CA GLU A 94 9.04 -11.91 -10.66
C GLU A 94 9.88 -12.33 -11.86
N ARG A 95 10.57 -13.48 -11.79
CA ARG A 95 11.28 -14.06 -12.93
C ARG A 95 10.35 -14.27 -14.12
N TYR A 96 9.17 -14.85 -13.91
CA TYR A 96 8.20 -15.13 -14.97
C TYR A 96 7.73 -13.88 -15.71
N TYR A 97 7.40 -12.81 -14.97
CA TYR A 97 6.81 -11.59 -15.55
C TYR A 97 7.82 -10.54 -16.03
N PHE A 98 9.03 -10.50 -15.44
CA PHE A 98 9.96 -9.38 -15.66
C PHE A 98 11.32 -9.77 -16.22
N THR A 99 11.66 -11.06 -16.32
CA THR A 99 12.88 -11.45 -17.05
C THR A 99 12.67 -11.58 -18.55
N LYS A 100 13.76 -11.35 -19.29
CA LYS A 100 13.88 -11.70 -20.70
C LYS A 100 15.05 -12.66 -20.88
N PRO A 101 14.99 -13.60 -21.84
CA PRO A 101 16.12 -14.48 -22.14
C PRO A 101 17.26 -13.64 -22.73
N VAL A 102 18.49 -13.85 -22.25
CA VAL A 102 19.63 -13.05 -22.71
C VAL A 102 20.10 -13.56 -24.08
N PRO A 103 20.17 -12.71 -25.13
CA PRO A 103 20.57 -13.13 -26.47
C PRO A 103 21.95 -13.81 -26.47
N GLY A 104 22.01 -15.02 -27.03
CA GLY A 104 23.25 -15.80 -27.11
C GLY A 104 23.63 -16.58 -25.85
N MET A 105 22.85 -16.51 -24.76
CA MET A 105 23.09 -17.28 -23.53
C MET A 105 21.87 -18.15 -23.14
N PRO A 106 21.76 -19.38 -23.67
CA PRO A 106 20.66 -20.29 -23.35
C PRO A 106 20.56 -20.58 -21.85
N GLY A 107 19.35 -20.46 -21.30
CA GLY A 107 19.10 -20.65 -19.85
C GLY A 107 19.41 -19.43 -18.98
N THR A 108 20.05 -18.37 -19.51
CA THR A 108 20.30 -17.13 -18.80
C THR A 108 19.16 -16.13 -19.01
N TRP A 109 18.72 -15.52 -17.91
CA TRP A 109 17.60 -14.59 -17.87
C TRP A 109 18.02 -13.31 -17.16
N GLU A 110 17.60 -12.16 -17.65
CA GLU A 110 17.90 -10.85 -17.06
C GLU A 110 16.61 -10.08 -16.75
N VAL A 111 16.49 -9.57 -15.52
CA VAL A 111 15.43 -8.63 -15.13
C VAL A 111 15.86 -7.25 -15.58
N ASP A 112 15.05 -6.57 -16.39
CA ASP A 112 15.21 -5.13 -16.60
C ASP A 112 14.78 -4.38 -15.34
N ARG A 113 15.72 -4.25 -14.40
CA ARG A 113 15.48 -3.60 -13.10
C ARG A 113 15.16 -2.11 -13.22
N GLN A 114 15.41 -1.46 -14.35
CA GLN A 114 15.10 -0.04 -14.58
C GLN A 114 13.85 0.17 -15.45
N GLY A 115 13.32 -0.90 -16.06
CA GLY A 115 12.10 -0.87 -16.84
C GLY A 115 10.92 -0.29 -16.03
N ALA A 116 10.23 0.69 -16.62
CA ALA A 116 9.18 1.44 -15.94
C ALA A 116 8.06 0.55 -15.34
N LEU A 117 7.74 -0.57 -15.99
CA LEU A 117 6.76 -1.54 -15.49
C LEU A 117 7.22 -2.23 -14.20
N TYR A 118 8.49 -2.64 -14.14
CA TYR A 118 9.07 -3.29 -12.96
C TYR A 118 9.23 -2.31 -11.79
N GLN A 119 9.61 -1.07 -12.08
CA GLN A 119 9.67 0.01 -11.09
C GLN A 119 8.29 0.34 -10.51
N ALA A 120 7.25 0.44 -11.35
CA ALA A 120 5.87 0.64 -10.90
C ALA A 120 5.37 -0.55 -10.06
N TYR A 121 5.63 -1.78 -10.49
CA TYR A 121 5.32 -2.99 -9.71
C TYR A 121 5.99 -2.95 -8.33
N ARG A 122 7.28 -2.64 -8.24
CA ARG A 122 8.02 -2.56 -6.97
C ARG A 122 7.46 -1.51 -6.03
N GLN A 123 7.13 -0.31 -6.52
CA GLN A 123 6.51 0.74 -5.70
C GLN A 123 5.20 0.26 -5.06
N ILE A 124 4.33 -0.39 -5.85
CA ILE A 124 3.04 -0.93 -5.37
C ILE A 124 3.26 -2.11 -4.40
N LEU A 125 4.19 -3.01 -4.70
CA LEU A 125 4.59 -4.13 -3.83
C LEU A 125 5.03 -3.61 -2.46
N TYR A 126 5.91 -2.61 -2.44
CA TYR A 126 6.47 -2.05 -1.21
C TYR A 126 5.40 -1.36 -0.37
N GLN A 127 4.62 -0.45 -0.97
CA GLN A 127 3.54 0.24 -0.27
C GLN A 127 2.52 -0.74 0.33
N LYS A 128 2.02 -1.70 -0.46
CA LYS A 128 1.06 -2.70 0.03
C LYS A 128 1.64 -3.62 1.11
N THR A 129 2.92 -4.02 0.98
CA THR A 129 3.56 -4.89 1.97
C THR A 129 3.78 -4.15 3.29
N ILE A 130 4.25 -2.90 3.24
CA ILE A 130 4.39 -2.02 4.41
C ILE A 130 3.05 -1.92 5.15
N MET A 131 1.96 -1.58 4.44
CA MET A 131 0.63 -1.48 5.04
C MET A 131 0.20 -2.77 5.76
N ARG A 132 0.44 -3.94 5.16
CA ARG A 132 0.09 -5.24 5.77
C ARG A 132 0.90 -5.57 7.02
N ILE A 133 2.19 -5.25 7.01
CA ILE A 133 3.05 -5.50 8.17
C ILE A 133 2.63 -4.56 9.31
N CYS A 134 2.32 -3.29 9.03
CA CYS A 134 1.75 -2.34 10.01
C CYS A 134 0.42 -2.82 10.61
N GLU A 135 -0.47 -3.40 9.80
CA GLU A 135 -1.74 -3.94 10.28
C GLU A 135 -1.58 -5.23 11.10
N LYS A 136 -0.69 -6.13 10.68
CA LYS A 136 -0.56 -7.47 11.26
C LYS A 136 0.32 -7.51 12.52
N TYR A 137 1.41 -6.73 12.57
CA TYR A 137 2.42 -6.78 13.63
C TYR A 137 2.72 -5.41 14.31
N PRO A 138 1.69 -4.66 14.76
CA PRO A 138 1.91 -3.30 15.27
C PRO A 138 2.73 -3.24 16.57
N GLN A 139 2.75 -4.31 17.38
CA GLN A 139 3.47 -4.34 18.67
C GLN A 139 4.94 -4.70 18.49
N GLU A 140 5.21 -5.62 17.58
CA GLU A 140 6.53 -6.05 17.14
C GLU A 140 7.25 -4.87 16.48
N LEU A 141 6.56 -4.14 15.58
CA LEU A 141 7.08 -2.90 15.01
C LEU A 141 7.44 -1.87 16.10
N LEU A 142 6.54 -1.63 17.07
CA LEU A 142 6.80 -0.70 18.17
C LEU A 142 8.02 -1.11 19.01
N ARG A 143 8.24 -2.41 19.22
CA ARG A 143 9.40 -2.97 19.91
C ARG A 143 10.71 -2.68 19.17
N GLU A 144 10.72 -2.79 17.85
CA GLU A 144 11.88 -2.56 16.98
C GLU A 144 12.10 -1.07 16.57
N LEU A 145 11.21 -0.16 16.97
CA LEU A 145 11.44 1.28 16.89
C LEU A 145 12.36 1.75 18.02
N SER A 146 13.33 2.60 17.68
CA SER A 146 14.14 3.34 18.65
C SER A 146 13.32 4.43 19.36
N GLN A 147 13.80 4.96 20.49
CA GLN A 147 13.02 5.89 21.29
C GLN A 147 12.63 7.17 20.53
N ASP A 148 13.51 7.71 19.68
CA ASP A 148 13.19 8.89 18.86
C ASP A 148 12.10 8.61 17.82
N GLU A 149 12.05 7.38 17.28
CA GLU A 149 11.00 6.95 16.36
C GLU A 149 9.67 6.75 17.09
N ARG A 150 9.69 6.18 18.30
CA ARG A 150 8.51 6.08 19.17
C ARG A 150 7.94 7.44 19.54
N ASN A 151 8.79 8.39 19.92
CA ASN A 151 8.37 9.77 20.23
C ASN A 151 7.68 10.44 19.01
N ARG A 152 8.18 10.20 17.79
CA ARG A 152 7.53 10.68 16.55
C ARG A 152 6.19 9.97 16.29
N LEU A 153 6.12 8.67 16.57
CA LEU A 153 4.91 7.86 16.41
C LEU A 153 3.81 8.29 17.39
N GLU A 154 4.14 8.59 18.64
CA GLU A 154 3.19 9.13 19.64
C GLU A 154 2.56 10.44 19.17
N GLU A 155 3.36 11.35 18.62
CA GLU A 155 2.88 12.62 18.03
C GLU A 155 2.01 12.38 16.77
N LEU A 156 2.28 11.34 15.98
CA LEU A 156 1.39 10.92 14.88
C LEU A 156 0.08 10.32 15.40
N MET A 157 0.11 9.49 16.45
CA MET A 157 -1.10 8.90 17.05
C MET A 157 -2.04 9.99 17.57
N ARG A 158 -1.52 11.05 18.20
CA ARG A 158 -2.32 12.20 18.63
C ARG A 158 -2.99 12.93 17.46
N LYS A 159 -2.31 13.06 16.32
CA LYS A 159 -2.88 13.65 15.09
C LYS A 159 -3.92 12.75 14.42
N VAL A 160 -3.82 11.43 14.56
CA VAL A 160 -4.87 10.49 14.13
C VAL A 160 -6.09 10.63 15.05
N GLU A 161 -5.89 10.69 16.36
CA GLU A 161 -6.96 10.91 17.34
C GLU A 161 -7.71 12.24 17.09
N GLU A 162 -6.99 13.34 16.86
CA GLU A 162 -7.59 14.65 16.56
C GLU A 162 -8.46 14.62 15.29
N LYS A 163 -8.02 13.90 14.24
CA LYS A 163 -8.82 13.70 13.01
C LYS A 163 -10.05 12.81 13.20
N GLU A 164 -10.01 11.84 14.11
CA GLU A 164 -11.19 11.05 14.48
C GLU A 164 -12.20 11.87 15.31
N GLN A 165 -11.76 12.95 15.95
CA GLN A 165 -12.58 13.85 16.76
C GLN A 165 -13.09 15.10 16.02
N GLU A 166 -12.58 15.41 14.82
CA GLU A 166 -13.16 16.46 13.98
C GLU A 166 -14.64 16.14 13.65
N PRO A 167 -15.59 17.04 13.94
CA PRO A 167 -16.98 16.80 13.60
C PRO A 167 -17.12 16.73 12.08
N GLN A 168 -17.56 15.56 11.58
CA GLN A 168 -18.00 15.37 10.21
C GLN A 168 -18.90 16.56 9.80
N PRO A 169 -18.65 17.23 8.66
CA PRO A 169 -19.43 18.39 8.26
C PRO A 169 -20.91 18.01 8.14
N ASP A 170 -21.74 18.60 9.00
CA ASP A 170 -23.17 18.32 9.02
C ASP A 170 -23.82 18.78 7.71
N PHE A 171 -24.09 17.84 6.80
CA PHE A 171 -24.76 18.10 5.53
C PHE A 171 -26.16 18.73 5.71
N ALA A 172 -26.80 18.63 6.88
CA ALA A 172 -28.05 19.33 7.17
C ALA A 172 -27.85 20.84 7.39
N SER A 173 -26.67 21.29 7.80
CA SER A 173 -26.34 22.73 7.91
C SER A 173 -26.24 23.38 6.52
N PHE A 174 -25.61 22.72 5.55
CA PHE A 174 -25.52 23.16 4.14
C PHE A 174 -26.89 23.30 3.46
N GLN A 175 -27.90 22.51 3.86
CA GLN A 175 -29.25 22.63 3.30
C GLN A 175 -30.03 23.83 3.86
N LYS A 176 -29.76 24.26 5.10
CA LYS A 176 -30.43 25.44 5.70
C LYS A 176 -29.97 26.75 5.07
N GLU A 177 -28.69 26.85 4.70
CA GLU A 177 -28.14 28.07 4.11
C GLU A 177 -28.70 28.37 2.71
N LYS A 178 -29.09 27.34 1.94
CA LYS A 178 -29.78 27.51 0.65
C LYS A 178 -31.28 27.82 0.73
N VAL A 179 -31.94 27.60 1.87
CA VAL A 179 -33.39 27.82 2.02
C VAL A 179 -33.73 29.20 2.60
N SER A 180 -32.78 29.85 3.29
CA SER A 180 -32.93 31.22 3.80
C SER A 180 -32.50 32.32 2.81
N GLY A 181 -32.04 31.95 1.61
CA GLY A 181 -31.60 32.88 0.56
C GLY A 181 -32.75 33.33 -0.36
N ASN A 182 -33.50 34.35 0.08
CA ASN A 182 -34.50 35.16 -0.66
C ASN A 182 -34.99 34.64 -2.03
N PHE A 183 -36.17 34.03 -2.04
CA PHE A 183 -37.00 33.92 -3.24
C PHE A 183 -38.01 35.08 -3.30
N GLU A 184 -37.52 36.31 -3.51
CA GLU A 184 -38.39 37.46 -3.82
C GLU A 184 -38.61 37.59 -5.33
N THR A 185 -39.67 36.94 -5.82
CA THR A 185 -40.20 37.21 -7.16
C THR A 185 -41.00 38.52 -7.16
N THR A 186 -40.54 39.53 -7.89
CA THR A 186 -41.38 40.66 -8.32
C THR A 186 -41.14 41.02 -9.79
N THR A 187 -42.16 41.63 -10.38
CA THR A 187 -42.50 41.54 -11.80
C THR A 187 -42.02 42.76 -12.61
N GLU A 188 -41.74 42.53 -13.90
CA GLU A 188 -41.84 43.49 -15.02
C GLU A 188 -41.29 44.93 -14.87
N LYS A 189 -40.34 45.27 -15.74
CA LYS A 189 -40.59 46.36 -16.71
C LYS A 189 -39.80 46.22 -18.00
N SER A 190 -40.51 46.33 -19.12
CA SER A 190 -39.97 46.35 -20.47
C SER A 190 -39.45 47.74 -20.84
N ALA A 191 -38.33 47.81 -21.56
CA ALA A 191 -37.86 49.02 -22.24
C ALA A 191 -37.14 48.65 -23.55
N VAL A 192 -37.85 48.83 -24.67
CA VAL A 192 -37.36 48.61 -26.04
C VAL A 192 -36.50 49.78 -26.51
N ARG A 193 -35.31 49.54 -27.08
CA ARG A 193 -34.89 50.21 -28.33
C ARG A 193 -33.75 49.53 -29.09
N SER A 194 -33.91 49.46 -30.41
CA SER A 194 -33.04 48.83 -31.39
C SER A 194 -31.86 49.71 -31.86
N LYS A 195 -30.81 49.05 -32.37
CA LYS A 195 -30.15 49.24 -33.69
C LYS A 195 -29.14 48.09 -33.89
N GLU A 196 -29.07 47.35 -35.03
CA GLU A 196 -28.56 47.75 -36.37
C GLU A 196 -27.12 48.29 -36.28
N GLU A 197 -26.08 47.87 -37.03
CA GLU A 197 -25.87 47.11 -38.29
C GLU A 197 -24.56 46.25 -38.13
N SER A 198 -24.18 45.20 -38.90
CA SER A 198 -24.75 44.35 -39.98
C SER A 198 -23.87 43.08 -40.16
N GLU A 199 -24.21 42.17 -41.11
CA GLU A 199 -23.36 41.02 -41.55
C GLU A 199 -22.28 41.44 -42.57
N VAL A 200 -21.11 40.78 -42.57
CA VAL A 200 -20.51 39.98 -43.67
C VAL A 200 -19.62 38.89 -43.07
#